data_AF-A0A7J8SA28-F1
#
_entry.id   AF-A0A7J8SA28-F1
#
_cell.length_a   1.000
_cell.length_b   1.000
_cell.length_c   1.000
_cell.angle_alpha   90.00
_cell.angle_beta   90.00
_cell.angle_gamma   90.00
#
_symmetry.space_group_name_H-M   'P 1'
#
loop_
_entity.id
_entity.type
_entity.pdbx_description
1 polymer ?
#
loop_
_entity_poly.entity_id
_entity_poly.type
_entity_poly.pdbx_seq_one_letter_code
_entity_poly.pdbx_strand_id
1 'polypeptide(L)'
;MLKPQSGILNLNPNENPSPKKQQLSRQAASMAWLIRPLRRTLFSPSLRTPLLHQHPNSTSFSNSRNYISDMRKSAFQDNILRLLRKEIQYEHDHCPPKQPTTRFNSFTVDDRSGEQWIRLKRKFGEKEDITIDVTMFDGSVPVPDSGQVQSDEQLHITFIVNISKGDDSDVLEIVCSAWPNTIDIQKFYVRGCNRTANHPYTGPEFKELDEQLQDSLYEFLEERSINDGLAIFLHEYMKNKDKTEFIRWLQTVKSHIEKK
;
A
#
# COMPACT_ATOMS: atom_id res chain seq x y z
N MET A 1 -48.06 -2.94 41.04
CA MET A 1 -47.20 -2.86 39.84
C MET A 1 -45.76 -2.71 40.30
N LEU A 2 -44.92 -3.69 39.96
CA LEU A 2 -43.52 -3.82 40.41
C LEU A 2 -42.59 -2.98 39.52
N LYS A 3 -41.65 -2.23 40.13
CA LYS A 3 -40.50 -1.60 39.45
C LYS A 3 -39.36 -2.63 39.29
N PRO A 4 -38.62 -2.66 38.17
CA PRO A 4 -37.38 -3.43 38.09
C PRO A 4 -36.17 -2.59 38.55
N GLN A 5 -35.24 -3.29 39.21
CA GLN A 5 -34.00 -2.78 39.79
C GLN A 5 -32.89 -2.67 38.73
N SER A 6 -32.07 -1.62 38.83
CA SER A 6 -30.84 -1.39 38.07
C SER A 6 -29.69 -2.24 38.64
N GLY A 7 -29.15 -3.16 37.85
CA GLY A 7 -27.92 -3.90 38.17
C GLY A 7 -26.69 -3.22 37.56
N ILE A 8 -25.79 -2.72 38.41
CA ILE A 8 -24.47 -2.21 38.02
C ILE A 8 -23.49 -3.39 38.08
N LEU A 9 -22.95 -3.81 36.93
CA LEU A 9 -21.85 -4.77 36.85
C LEU A 9 -20.51 -4.02 36.93
N ASN A 10 -19.81 -4.20 38.05
CA ASN A 10 -18.41 -3.80 38.22
C ASN A 10 -17.52 -4.63 37.29
N LEU A 11 -16.80 -3.98 36.38
CA LEU A 11 -15.73 -4.60 35.59
C LEU A 11 -14.38 -4.41 36.31
N ASN A 12 -13.70 -5.52 36.55
CA ASN A 12 -12.44 -5.64 37.28
C ASN A 12 -11.25 -5.22 36.36
N PRO A 13 -10.42 -4.24 36.72
CA PRO A 13 -9.44 -3.63 35.80
C PRO A 13 -8.13 -4.41 35.58
N ASN A 14 -8.09 -5.73 35.86
CA ASN A 14 -6.83 -6.50 35.85
C ASN A 14 -6.88 -7.81 35.04
N GLU A 15 -7.76 -7.90 34.04
CA GLU A 15 -7.72 -9.01 33.07
C GLU A 15 -6.69 -8.73 31.96
N ASN A 16 -5.64 -9.56 31.93
CA ASN A 16 -4.64 -9.59 30.87
C ASN A 16 -5.33 -9.93 29.52
N PRO A 17 -5.16 -9.14 28.46
CA PRO A 17 -5.98 -9.30 27.26
C PRO A 17 -5.72 -10.64 26.56
N SER A 18 -6.82 -11.32 26.21
CA SER A 18 -6.87 -12.57 25.44
C SER A 18 -6.01 -12.49 24.15
N PRO A 19 -5.36 -13.59 23.73
CA PRO A 19 -4.54 -13.64 22.51
C PRO A 19 -5.25 -13.14 21.24
N LYS A 20 -6.59 -13.17 21.19
CA LYS A 20 -7.38 -12.58 20.09
C LYS A 20 -7.22 -11.06 19.97
N LYS A 21 -7.05 -10.32 21.09
CA LYS A 21 -6.85 -8.86 21.09
C LYS A 21 -5.45 -8.47 20.62
N GLN A 22 -4.43 -9.28 20.93
CA GLN A 22 -3.08 -9.11 20.38
C GLN A 22 -3.01 -9.44 18.88
N GLN A 23 -3.89 -10.31 18.39
CA GLN A 23 -3.92 -10.75 16.99
C GLN A 23 -4.58 -9.72 16.05
N LEU A 24 -5.61 -9.02 16.52
CA LEU A 24 -6.19 -7.86 15.84
C LEU A 24 -5.22 -6.66 15.80
N SER A 25 -4.45 -6.44 16.88
CA SER A 25 -3.41 -5.40 16.93
C SER A 25 -2.30 -5.58 15.88
N ARG A 26 -2.07 -6.82 15.41
CA ARG A 26 -1.10 -7.11 14.34
C ARG A 26 -1.67 -6.89 12.94
N GLN A 27 -2.99 -6.90 12.77
CA GLN A 27 -3.65 -6.64 11.48
C GLN A 27 -3.63 -5.15 11.13
N ALA A 28 -3.76 -4.26 12.12
CA ALA A 28 -3.58 -2.81 11.92
C ALA A 28 -2.12 -2.43 11.67
N ALA A 29 -1.17 -3.06 12.38
CA ALA A 29 0.25 -2.78 12.23
C ALA A 29 0.87 -3.28 10.91
N SER A 30 0.18 -4.15 10.17
CA SER A 30 0.68 -4.71 8.90
C SER A 30 0.50 -3.78 7.69
N MET A 31 -0.30 -2.71 7.81
CA MET A 31 -0.70 -1.89 6.65
C MET A 31 0.07 -0.55 6.52
N ALA A 32 0.94 -0.20 7.49
CA ALA A 32 1.63 1.10 7.52
C ALA A 32 3.17 1.04 7.43
N TRP A 33 3.77 -0.14 7.26
CA TRP A 33 5.21 -0.33 7.41
C TRP A 33 5.92 -0.75 6.13
N LEU A 34 6.02 0.12 5.11
CA LEU A 34 7.11 0.03 4.12
C LEU A 34 7.48 1.35 3.41
N ILE A 35 7.25 2.54 4.00
CA ILE A 35 7.82 3.78 3.45
C ILE A 35 8.93 4.32 4.35
N ARG A 36 10.16 3.82 4.13
CA ARG A 36 11.40 4.57 4.39
C ARG A 36 12.42 4.30 3.29
N PRO A 37 12.77 5.28 2.44
CA PRO A 37 13.92 5.14 1.56
C PRO A 37 15.19 5.21 2.40
N LEU A 38 15.94 4.11 2.48
CA LEU A 38 17.23 4.08 3.14
C LEU A 38 18.26 4.83 2.27
N ARG A 39 18.51 6.11 2.59
CA ARG A 39 19.59 6.90 1.98
C ARG A 39 20.94 6.29 2.40
N ARG A 40 21.56 5.50 1.51
CA ARG A 40 22.90 4.94 1.71
C ARG A 40 23.94 6.06 1.64
N THR A 41 24.53 6.44 2.77
CA THR A 41 25.81 7.15 2.80
C THR A 41 26.93 6.11 2.88
N LEU A 42 27.76 6.06 1.83
CA LEU A 42 29.01 5.31 1.82
C LEU A 42 30.07 6.15 2.52
N PHE A 43 30.64 5.65 3.60
CA PHE A 43 31.91 6.14 4.14
C PHE A 43 32.86 4.95 4.34
N SER A 44 33.92 4.92 3.54
CA SER A 44 35.11 4.09 3.75
C SER A 44 36.01 4.75 4.81
N PRO A 45 36.80 3.94 5.53
CA PRO A 45 38.17 4.35 5.77
C PRO A 45 39.20 3.25 5.52
N SER A 46 40.38 3.73 5.10
CA SER A 46 41.57 2.98 4.68
C SER A 46 42.45 2.54 5.86
N LEU A 47 42.95 1.31 5.72
CA LEU A 47 44.25 0.70 6.11
C LEU A 47 45.07 1.26 7.29
N ARG A 48 45.50 0.34 8.17
CA ARG A 48 46.88 0.22 8.69
C ARG A 48 47.15 -1.21 9.18
N THR A 49 48.20 -1.83 8.63
CA THR A 49 48.80 -3.11 9.06
C THR A 49 49.83 -2.89 10.17
N PRO A 50 50.11 -3.93 10.98
CA PRO A 50 51.50 -4.33 11.13
C PRO A 50 51.73 -5.85 10.94
N LEU A 51 52.90 -6.14 10.38
CA LEU A 51 53.54 -7.45 10.22
C LEU A 51 53.83 -8.11 11.57
N LEU A 52 53.56 -9.40 11.70
CA LEU A 52 54.27 -10.29 12.63
C LEU A 52 54.33 -11.73 12.07
N HIS A 53 55.57 -12.12 11.77
CA HIS A 53 56.22 -13.42 11.97
C HIS A 53 55.45 -14.72 11.63
N GLN A 54 55.93 -15.37 10.57
CA GLN A 54 55.64 -16.76 10.23
C GLN A 54 56.49 -17.71 11.09
N HIS A 55 55.86 -18.78 11.60
CA HIS A 55 56.51 -20.06 11.82
C HIS A 55 55.55 -21.20 11.42
N PRO A 56 56.06 -22.35 10.93
CA PRO A 56 55.29 -23.29 10.14
C PRO A 56 54.71 -24.45 10.97
N ASN A 57 53.72 -25.09 10.36
CA ASN A 57 53.18 -26.43 10.58
C ASN A 57 52.13 -26.63 11.68
N SER A 58 50.87 -26.63 11.25
CA SER A 58 49.90 -27.71 11.56
C SER A 58 48.81 -27.73 10.50
N THR A 59 48.99 -28.64 9.53
CA THR A 59 47.96 -29.06 8.59
C THR A 59 46.82 -29.77 9.33
N SER A 60 45.58 -29.53 8.85
CA SER A 60 44.33 -30.26 9.11
C SER A 60 43.29 -29.74 10.12
N PHE A 61 43.06 -28.42 10.24
CA PHE A 61 41.82 -27.91 10.88
C PHE A 61 41.05 -26.82 10.11
N SER A 62 41.46 -26.48 8.87
CA SER A 62 40.78 -25.45 8.07
C SER A 62 39.40 -25.92 7.55
N ASN A 63 39.25 -27.20 7.17
CA ASN A 63 37.98 -27.73 6.68
C ASN A 63 36.86 -27.76 7.74
N SER A 64 37.21 -27.97 9.01
CA SER A 64 36.21 -28.00 10.11
C SER A 64 35.63 -26.61 10.40
N ARG A 65 36.43 -25.54 10.28
CA ARG A 65 35.96 -24.15 10.48
C ARG A 65 35.00 -23.70 9.37
N ASN A 66 35.29 -24.07 8.12
CA ASN A 66 34.38 -23.80 7.00
C ASN A 66 33.07 -24.60 7.16
N TYR A 67 33.17 -25.89 7.51
CA TYR A 67 32.00 -26.74 7.75
C TYR A 67 31.08 -26.20 8.85
N ILE A 68 31.62 -25.79 10.01
CA ILE A 68 30.80 -25.21 11.10
C ILE A 68 30.15 -23.88 10.65
N SER A 69 30.87 -23.05 9.90
CA SER A 69 30.34 -21.80 9.35
C SER A 69 29.20 -22.05 8.35
N ASP A 70 29.39 -23.01 7.45
CA ASP A 70 28.41 -23.40 6.44
C ASP A 70 27.18 -24.03 7.08
N MET A 71 27.36 -24.88 8.12
CA MET A 71 26.25 -25.43 8.91
C MET A 71 25.44 -24.33 9.60
N ARG A 72 26.10 -23.34 10.20
CA ARG A 72 25.41 -22.20 10.84
C ARG A 72 24.64 -21.37 9.82
N LYS A 73 25.24 -21.13 8.64
CA LYS A 73 24.58 -20.42 7.54
C LYS A 73 23.35 -21.19 7.05
N SER A 74 23.46 -22.50 6.87
CA SER A 74 22.34 -23.37 6.48
C SER A 74 21.23 -23.33 7.53
N ALA A 75 21.54 -23.56 8.80
CA ALA A 75 20.55 -23.55 9.87
C ALA A 75 19.82 -22.20 10.00
N PHE A 76 20.54 -21.10 9.78
CA PHE A 76 19.95 -19.76 9.73
C PHE A 76 19.01 -19.58 8.53
N GLN A 77 19.43 -20.00 7.33
CA GLN A 77 18.58 -19.96 6.13
C GLN A 77 17.33 -20.84 6.29
N ASP A 78 17.47 -22.06 6.81
CA ASP A 78 16.37 -22.98 7.08
C ASP A 78 15.36 -22.39 8.07
N ASN A 79 15.85 -21.69 9.09
CA ASN A 79 14.98 -20.99 10.04
C ASN A 79 14.17 -19.88 9.34
N ILE A 80 14.79 -19.05 8.49
CA ILE A 80 14.07 -18.02 7.74
C ILE A 80 13.04 -18.65 6.80
N LEU A 81 13.42 -19.69 6.05
CA LEU A 81 12.51 -20.37 5.13
C LEU A 81 11.32 -20.98 5.87
N ARG A 82 11.53 -21.54 7.05
CA ARG A 82 10.44 -22.04 7.91
C ARG A 82 9.49 -20.92 8.32
N LEU A 83 10.02 -19.76 8.72
CA LEU A 83 9.19 -18.60 9.11
C LEU A 83 8.40 -18.05 7.92
N LEU A 84 9.02 -17.91 6.74
CA LEU A 84 8.33 -17.46 5.53
C LEU A 84 7.22 -18.41 5.10
N ARG A 85 7.47 -19.73 5.11
CA ARG A 85 6.43 -20.73 4.81
C ARG A 85 5.27 -20.65 5.80
N LYS A 86 5.57 -20.46 7.08
CA LYS A 86 4.54 -20.31 8.12
C LYS A 86 3.69 -19.05 7.87
N GLU A 87 4.32 -17.93 7.53
CA GLU A 87 3.60 -16.67 7.27
C GLU A 87 2.72 -16.79 6.02
N ILE A 88 3.26 -17.30 4.89
CA ILE A 88 2.50 -17.51 3.66
C ILE A 88 1.27 -18.39 3.93
N GLN A 89 1.43 -19.47 4.70
CA GLN A 89 0.33 -20.37 5.05
C GLN A 89 -0.70 -19.66 5.93
N TYR A 90 -0.26 -18.93 6.94
CA TYR A 90 -1.14 -18.16 7.82
C TYR A 90 -2.03 -17.22 7.01
N GLU A 91 -1.44 -16.52 6.04
CA GLU A 91 -2.17 -15.56 5.22
C GLU A 91 -3.18 -16.21 4.29
N HIS A 92 -2.84 -17.37 3.74
CA HIS A 92 -3.76 -18.15 2.91
C HIS A 92 -4.96 -18.69 3.72
N ASP A 93 -4.74 -19.08 4.98
CA ASP A 93 -5.76 -19.69 5.83
C ASP A 93 -6.72 -18.67 6.45
N HIS A 94 -6.23 -17.46 6.75
CA HIS A 94 -6.99 -16.47 7.52
C HIS A 94 -7.52 -15.32 6.64
N CYS A 95 -6.82 -15.00 5.54
CA CYS A 95 -7.14 -13.86 4.68
C CYS A 95 -6.87 -14.22 3.21
N PRO A 96 -7.58 -15.22 2.66
CA PRO A 96 -7.34 -15.68 1.29
C PRO A 96 -7.59 -14.53 0.29
N PRO A 97 -6.65 -14.27 -0.64
CA PRO A 97 -6.87 -13.32 -1.73
C PRO A 97 -8.13 -13.67 -2.53
N LYS A 98 -8.95 -12.66 -2.79
CA LYS A 98 -10.09 -12.77 -3.70
C LYS A 98 -9.60 -12.60 -5.13
N GLN A 99 -10.35 -13.15 -6.08
CA GLN A 99 -10.13 -12.84 -7.49
C GLN A 99 -10.42 -11.36 -7.74
N PRO A 100 -9.49 -10.59 -8.34
CA PRO A 100 -9.72 -9.18 -8.61
C PRO A 100 -10.80 -9.01 -9.69
N THR A 101 -11.68 -8.04 -9.48
CA THR A 101 -12.74 -7.70 -10.44
C THR A 101 -12.12 -7.00 -11.66
N THR A 102 -12.55 -7.37 -12.87
CA THR A 102 -12.02 -6.77 -14.11
C THR A 102 -12.79 -5.53 -14.58
N ARG A 103 -13.90 -5.21 -13.90
CA ARG A 103 -14.77 -4.08 -14.24
C ARG A 103 -15.37 -3.42 -13.00
N PHE A 104 -15.58 -2.11 -13.11
CA PHE A 104 -16.39 -1.33 -12.19
C PHE A 104 -17.30 -0.43 -13.04
N ASN A 105 -18.61 -0.67 -12.99
CA ASN A 105 -19.56 -0.04 -13.91
C ASN A 105 -19.09 -0.18 -15.37
N SER A 106 -18.86 0.93 -16.06
CA SER A 106 -18.35 0.96 -17.44
C SER A 106 -16.82 1.08 -17.54
N PHE A 107 -16.10 1.09 -16.41
CA PHE A 107 -14.65 1.04 -16.39
C PHE A 107 -14.14 -0.39 -16.51
N THR A 108 -13.11 -0.56 -17.33
CA THR A 108 -12.25 -1.74 -17.34
C THR A 108 -11.08 -1.51 -16.39
N VAL A 109 -10.73 -2.52 -15.59
CA VAL A 109 -9.64 -2.45 -14.62
C VAL A 109 -8.45 -3.23 -15.18
N ASP A 110 -7.31 -2.56 -15.29
CA ASP A 110 -6.02 -3.11 -15.67
C ASP A 110 -5.10 -3.11 -14.44
N ASP A 111 -4.80 -4.30 -13.94
CA ASP A 111 -3.98 -4.53 -12.76
C ASP A 111 -2.81 -5.45 -13.15
N ARG A 112 -1.58 -4.97 -12.93
CA ARG A 112 -0.36 -5.72 -13.20
C ARG A 112 0.28 -6.16 -11.90
N SER A 113 0.57 -7.45 -11.80
CA SER A 113 1.24 -8.03 -10.64
C SER A 113 2.62 -7.39 -10.44
N GLY A 114 2.89 -6.97 -9.21
CA GLY A 114 4.11 -6.28 -8.81
C GLY A 114 4.14 -4.78 -9.01
N GLU A 115 3.07 -4.20 -9.54
CA GLU A 115 2.89 -2.76 -9.52
C GLU A 115 2.07 -2.32 -8.32
N GLN A 116 2.36 -1.12 -7.80
CA GLN A 116 1.65 -0.51 -6.67
C GLN A 116 0.56 0.46 -7.11
N TRP A 117 -0.05 0.18 -8.25
CA TRP A 117 -1.13 0.98 -8.82
C TRP A 117 -1.98 0.11 -9.75
N ILE A 118 -3.18 0.59 -10.09
CA ILE A 118 -4.04 0.04 -11.14
C ILE A 118 -4.51 1.15 -12.07
N ARG A 119 -4.94 0.77 -13.28
CA ARG A 119 -5.54 1.68 -14.24
C ARG A 119 -6.99 1.33 -14.51
N LEU A 120 -7.89 2.29 -14.37
CA LEU A 120 -9.25 2.18 -14.88
C LEU A 120 -9.35 2.90 -16.23
N LYS A 121 -10.00 2.30 -17.21
CA LYS A 121 -10.23 2.91 -18.54
C LYS A 121 -11.67 2.80 -18.96
N ARG A 122 -12.19 3.88 -19.55
CA ARG A 122 -13.54 3.95 -20.11
C ARG A 122 -13.59 4.96 -21.26
N LYS A 123 -14.48 4.71 -22.23
CA LYS A 123 -14.98 5.74 -23.15
C LYS A 123 -16.28 6.35 -22.62
N PHE A 124 -16.36 7.68 -22.59
CA PHE A 124 -17.56 8.42 -22.21
C PHE A 124 -18.11 9.18 -23.42
N GLY A 125 -19.31 8.79 -23.86
CA GLY A 125 -19.83 9.19 -25.16
C GLY A 125 -18.92 8.73 -26.31
N GLU A 126 -18.95 9.47 -27.42
CA GLU A 126 -18.16 9.17 -28.62
C GLU A 126 -16.75 9.80 -28.61
N LYS A 127 -16.54 10.80 -27.75
CA LYS A 127 -15.40 11.72 -27.86
C LYS A 127 -14.46 11.70 -26.67
N GLU A 128 -14.88 11.24 -25.49
CA GLU A 128 -14.05 11.32 -24.29
C GLU A 128 -13.43 9.97 -23.94
N ASP A 129 -12.11 9.95 -23.85
CA ASP A 129 -11.34 8.85 -23.28
C ASP A 129 -10.92 9.21 -21.86
N ILE A 130 -11.38 8.42 -20.90
CA ILE A 130 -11.13 8.60 -19.46
C ILE A 130 -10.20 7.49 -18.98
N THR A 131 -9.09 7.90 -18.37
CA THR A 131 -8.15 7.01 -17.68
C THR A 131 -8.01 7.45 -16.24
N ILE A 132 -8.06 6.51 -15.30
CA ILE A 132 -7.84 6.76 -13.88
C ILE A 132 -6.65 5.92 -13.42
N ASP A 133 -5.58 6.58 -12.98
CA ASP A 133 -4.42 5.93 -12.37
C ASP A 133 -4.56 5.99 -10.86
N VAL A 134 -4.66 4.84 -10.20
CA VAL A 134 -4.95 4.74 -8.77
C VAL A 134 -3.78 4.07 -8.07
N THR A 135 -3.21 4.71 -7.04
CA THR A 135 -2.13 4.12 -6.25
C THR A 135 -2.66 3.07 -5.26
N MET A 136 -1.77 2.27 -4.68
CA MET A 136 -2.04 1.63 -3.39
C MET A 136 -2.25 2.69 -2.28
N PHE A 137 -2.59 2.24 -1.08
CA PHE A 137 -2.67 3.11 0.10
C PHE A 137 -1.36 3.88 0.31
N ASP A 138 -1.47 5.20 0.41
CA ASP A 138 -0.33 6.13 0.47
C ASP A 138 -0.40 7.10 1.66
N GLY A 139 -1.45 7.01 2.47
CA GLY A 139 -1.59 7.73 3.72
C GLY A 139 -2.59 7.08 4.66
N SER A 140 -2.59 7.50 5.93
CA SER A 140 -3.61 7.14 6.89
C SER A 140 -3.82 8.25 7.92
N VAL A 141 -5.03 8.32 8.47
CA VAL A 141 -5.41 9.24 9.55
C VAL A 141 -6.07 8.42 10.66
N PRO A 142 -5.74 8.62 11.94
CA PRO A 142 -6.43 7.93 13.03
C PRO A 142 -7.90 8.36 13.08
N VAL A 143 -8.82 7.40 13.20
CA VAL A 143 -10.23 7.71 13.42
C VAL A 143 -10.38 8.28 14.84
N PRO A 144 -11.01 9.46 15.02
CA PRO A 144 -11.24 10.04 16.34
C PRO A 144 -12.11 9.12 17.20
N ASP A 145 -11.50 8.57 18.25
CA ASP A 145 -12.04 7.83 19.41
C ASP A 145 -13.50 7.31 19.30
N SER A 146 -13.67 6.08 18.80
CA SER A 146 -14.93 5.32 18.90
C SER A 146 -15.08 4.56 20.22
N GLY A 147 -14.23 4.82 21.22
CA GLY A 147 -14.25 4.15 22.53
C GLY A 147 -13.86 2.67 22.48
N GLN A 148 -13.32 2.18 21.35
CA GLN A 148 -12.79 0.82 21.21
C GLN A 148 -11.26 0.82 21.21
N VAL A 149 -10.66 -0.23 21.77
CA VAL A 149 -9.21 -0.42 22.03
C VAL A 149 -8.39 -0.63 20.73
N GLN A 150 -8.91 -0.22 19.58
CA GLN A 150 -8.21 -0.27 18.29
C GLN A 150 -8.35 1.09 17.63
N SER A 151 -7.21 1.72 17.35
CA SER A 151 -7.13 2.86 16.45
C SER A 151 -7.44 2.34 15.06
N ASP A 152 -8.72 2.36 14.68
CA ASP A 152 -9.08 2.21 13.27
C ASP A 152 -8.45 3.39 12.54
N GLU A 153 -7.57 3.11 11.60
CA GLU A 153 -6.97 4.12 10.74
C GLU A 153 -7.79 4.22 9.45
N GLN A 154 -8.14 5.45 9.07
CA GLN A 154 -8.74 5.73 7.78
C GLN A 154 -7.61 5.82 6.74
N LEU A 155 -7.56 4.82 5.86
CA LEU A 155 -6.56 4.77 4.80
C LEU A 155 -6.90 5.80 3.70
N HIS A 156 -5.87 6.28 3.02
CA HIS A 156 -5.96 7.24 1.93
C HIS A 156 -5.41 6.60 0.64
N ILE A 157 -6.02 6.94 -0.48
CA ILE A 157 -5.56 6.57 -1.83
C ILE A 157 -5.50 7.85 -2.67
N THR A 158 -4.35 8.12 -3.31
CA THR A 158 -4.30 9.12 -4.38
C THR A 158 -4.69 8.48 -5.71
N PHE A 159 -5.51 9.18 -6.49
CA PHE A 159 -5.75 8.80 -7.88
C PHE A 159 -5.79 10.01 -8.81
N ILE A 160 -5.42 9.77 -10.06
CA ILE A 160 -5.32 10.81 -11.09
C ILE A 160 -6.29 10.47 -12.21
N VAL A 161 -7.24 11.37 -12.44
CA VAL A 161 -8.20 11.28 -13.55
C VAL A 161 -7.63 12.06 -14.73
N ASN A 162 -7.48 11.38 -15.86
CA ASN A 162 -7.10 11.97 -17.14
C ASN A 162 -8.29 11.88 -18.10
N ILE A 163 -8.73 13.03 -18.62
CA ILE A 163 -9.81 13.14 -19.60
C ILE A 163 -9.27 13.79 -20.86
N SER A 164 -9.37 13.07 -21.98
CA SER A 164 -8.96 13.54 -23.30
C SER A 164 -10.14 13.48 -24.26
N LYS A 165 -10.18 14.38 -25.25
CA LYS A 165 -11.24 14.50 -26.26
C LYS A 165 -10.78 14.03 -27.66
N GLY A 166 -9.82 13.11 -27.70
CA GLY A 166 -9.13 12.63 -28.90
C GLY A 166 -7.61 12.76 -28.81
N ASP A 167 -6.90 12.12 -29.73
CA ASP A 167 -5.44 11.91 -29.65
C ASP A 167 -4.61 13.20 -29.68
N ASP A 168 -5.11 14.25 -30.35
CA ASP A 168 -4.44 15.55 -30.48
C ASP A 168 -5.04 16.65 -29.58
N SER A 169 -5.86 16.27 -28.59
CA SER A 169 -6.53 17.20 -27.70
C SER A 169 -5.77 17.44 -26.40
N ASP A 170 -6.01 18.59 -25.78
CA ASP A 170 -5.53 18.85 -24.44
C ASP A 170 -6.16 17.87 -23.44
N VAL A 171 -5.36 17.44 -22.46
CA VAL A 171 -5.78 16.51 -21.43
C VAL A 171 -6.08 17.27 -20.15
N LEU A 172 -7.32 17.15 -19.65
CA LEU A 172 -7.67 17.59 -18.30
C LEU A 172 -7.19 16.52 -17.32
N GLU A 173 -6.24 16.87 -16.46
CA GLU A 173 -5.74 16.01 -15.40
C GLU A 173 -6.22 16.53 -14.04
N ILE A 174 -6.84 15.66 -13.25
CA ILE A 174 -7.41 15.99 -11.94
C ILE A 174 -6.83 15.01 -10.93
N VAL A 175 -6.20 15.55 -9.89
CA VAL A 175 -5.64 14.79 -8.78
C VAL A 175 -6.68 14.76 -7.67
N CYS A 176 -7.03 13.56 -7.24
CA CYS A 176 -8.07 13.32 -6.25
C CYS A 176 -7.55 12.47 -5.08
N SER A 177 -8.14 12.70 -3.92
CA SER A 177 -8.03 11.85 -2.73
C SER A 177 -9.24 10.95 -2.65
N ALA A 178 -9.05 9.65 -2.41
CA ALA A 178 -10.13 8.74 -2.01
C ALA A 178 -9.94 8.32 -0.55
N TRP A 179 -10.84 8.79 0.30
CA TRP A 179 -11.09 8.20 1.61
C TRP A 179 -12.11 7.05 1.46
N PRO A 180 -12.32 6.18 2.46
CA PRO A 180 -13.18 4.99 2.32
C PRO A 180 -14.57 5.19 1.74
N ASN A 181 -15.13 6.39 1.86
CA ASN A 181 -16.48 6.73 1.42
C ASN A 181 -16.60 8.11 0.78
N THR A 182 -15.50 8.83 0.54
CA THR A 182 -15.53 10.17 -0.05
C THR A 182 -14.39 10.38 -1.03
N ILE A 183 -14.65 11.20 -2.05
CA ILE A 183 -13.64 11.71 -2.98
C ILE A 183 -13.48 13.22 -2.78
N ASP A 184 -12.23 13.67 -2.62
CA ASP A 184 -11.90 15.09 -2.60
C ASP A 184 -11.04 15.45 -3.81
N ILE A 185 -11.38 16.52 -4.53
CA ILE A 185 -10.51 17.09 -5.56
C ILE A 185 -9.40 17.88 -4.87
N GLN A 186 -8.14 17.53 -5.15
CA GLN A 186 -7.00 18.30 -4.66
C GLN A 186 -6.63 19.42 -5.63
N LYS A 187 -6.38 19.05 -6.89
CA LYS A 187 -5.84 19.93 -7.93
C LYS A 187 -6.30 19.48 -9.30
N PHE A 188 -6.35 20.40 -10.26
CA PHE A 188 -6.52 20.05 -11.66
C PHE A 188 -5.68 20.97 -12.54
N TYR A 189 -5.28 20.46 -13.70
CA TYR A 189 -4.50 21.19 -14.67
C TYR A 189 -4.81 20.70 -16.07
N VAL A 190 -4.58 21.57 -17.03
CA VAL A 190 -4.73 21.24 -18.45
C VAL A 190 -3.34 21.03 -19.03
N ARG A 191 -3.09 19.81 -19.49
CA ARG A 191 -1.85 19.46 -20.19
C ARG A 191 -2.09 19.66 -21.69
N GLY A 192 -1.42 20.66 -22.25
CA GLY A 192 -1.47 20.94 -23.67
C GLY A 192 -0.91 19.79 -24.52
N CYS A 193 -1.49 19.53 -25.69
CA CYS A 193 -0.97 18.52 -26.64
C CYS A 193 0.46 18.85 -27.11
N ASN A 194 0.82 20.14 -27.18
CA ASN A 194 2.19 20.59 -27.49
C ASN A 194 3.08 20.57 -26.24
N ARG A 195 3.92 19.53 -26.13
CA ARG A 195 4.87 19.25 -25.03
C ARG A 195 6.03 20.26 -24.89
N THR A 196 5.92 21.45 -25.51
CA THR A 196 7.00 22.45 -25.60
C THR A 196 7.04 23.42 -24.43
N ALA A 197 5.95 23.55 -23.66
CA ALA A 197 5.95 24.31 -22.42
C ALA A 197 6.53 23.45 -21.30
N ASN A 198 7.81 23.65 -20.98
CA ASN A 198 8.49 22.90 -19.93
C ASN A 198 7.77 23.01 -18.57
N HIS A 199 7.02 24.09 -18.31
CA HIS A 199 6.29 24.34 -17.07
C HIS A 199 4.87 24.88 -17.36
N PRO A 200 3.85 24.04 -17.59
CA PRO A 200 2.48 24.48 -17.77
C PRO A 200 1.95 25.11 -16.48
N TYR A 201 1.07 26.11 -16.61
CA TYR A 201 0.39 26.71 -15.47
C TYR A 201 -0.44 25.65 -14.73
N THR A 202 -0.20 25.49 -13.42
CA THR A 202 -0.80 24.42 -12.61
C THR A 202 -2.18 24.80 -12.04
N GLY A 203 -2.64 26.04 -12.22
CA GLY A 203 -3.88 26.51 -11.61
C GLY A 203 -3.71 26.96 -10.16
N PRO A 204 -4.73 27.64 -9.59
CA PRO A 204 -4.82 27.90 -8.15
C PRO A 204 -5.12 26.60 -7.37
N GLU A 205 -5.09 26.67 -6.04
CA GLU A 205 -5.57 25.56 -5.21
C GLU A 205 -7.09 25.41 -5.37
N PHE A 206 -7.62 24.16 -5.36
CA PHE A 206 -9.04 23.92 -5.59
C PHE A 206 -9.94 24.71 -4.62
N LYS A 207 -9.52 24.83 -3.36
CA LYS A 207 -10.24 25.54 -2.28
C LYS A 207 -10.31 27.06 -2.48
N GLU A 208 -9.49 27.62 -3.36
CA GLU A 208 -9.47 29.06 -3.66
C GLU A 208 -10.44 29.42 -4.79
N LEU A 209 -11.05 28.41 -5.43
CA LEU A 209 -12.05 28.62 -6.49
C LEU A 209 -13.39 29.04 -5.90
N ASP A 210 -14.21 29.68 -6.73
CA ASP A 210 -15.60 29.98 -6.42
C ASP A 210 -16.38 28.70 -6.06
N GLU A 211 -17.25 28.76 -5.05
CA GLU A 211 -18.00 27.60 -4.55
C GLU A 211 -18.88 26.97 -5.64
N GLN A 212 -19.54 27.78 -6.48
CA GLN A 212 -20.37 27.28 -7.57
C GLN A 212 -19.54 26.51 -8.62
N LEU A 213 -18.30 26.96 -8.85
CA LEU A 213 -17.36 26.27 -9.74
C LEU A 213 -16.87 24.95 -9.11
N GLN A 214 -16.59 24.94 -7.81
CA GLN A 214 -16.21 23.71 -7.09
C GLN A 214 -17.32 22.66 -7.21
N ASP A 215 -18.57 23.03 -6.94
CA ASP A 215 -19.74 22.15 -7.03
C ASP A 215 -19.91 21.60 -8.46
N SER A 216 -19.81 22.47 -9.47
CA SER A 216 -19.91 22.07 -10.89
C SER A 216 -18.81 21.08 -11.31
N LEU A 217 -17.61 21.17 -10.72
CA LEU A 217 -16.52 20.22 -10.99
C LEU A 217 -16.78 18.84 -10.36
N TYR A 218 -17.40 18.79 -9.18
CA TYR A 218 -17.84 17.52 -8.60
C TYR A 218 -18.97 16.88 -9.43
N GLU A 219 -19.98 17.66 -9.84
CA GLU A 219 -21.05 17.19 -10.72
C GLU A 219 -20.49 16.63 -12.05
N PHE A 220 -19.50 17.33 -12.64
CA PHE A 220 -18.81 16.90 -13.85
C PHE A 220 -18.12 15.52 -13.70
N LEU A 221 -17.54 15.23 -12.54
CA LEU A 221 -16.93 13.92 -12.26
C LEU A 221 -17.99 12.85 -11.98
N GLU A 222 -19.05 13.21 -11.27
CA GLU A 222 -20.14 12.30 -10.95
C GLU A 222 -20.85 11.77 -12.20
N GLU A 223 -21.13 12.63 -13.18
CA GLU A 223 -21.66 12.22 -14.49
C GLU A 223 -20.81 11.16 -15.20
N ARG A 224 -19.49 11.17 -14.94
CA ARG A 224 -18.52 10.21 -15.50
C ARG A 224 -18.35 8.95 -14.63
N SER A 225 -19.18 8.80 -13.60
CA SER A 225 -19.14 7.73 -12.60
C SER A 225 -17.88 7.76 -11.73
N ILE A 226 -17.34 8.95 -11.48
CA ILE A 226 -16.24 9.21 -10.54
C ILE A 226 -16.88 9.87 -9.31
N ASN A 227 -17.32 9.06 -8.37
CA ASN A 227 -18.07 9.46 -7.19
C ASN A 227 -17.74 8.57 -5.98
N ASP A 228 -18.42 8.76 -4.85
CA ASP A 228 -18.16 8.01 -3.62
C ASP A 228 -18.28 6.48 -3.78
N GLY A 229 -19.09 6.02 -4.73
CA GLY A 229 -19.16 4.60 -5.10
C GLY A 229 -17.85 4.07 -5.69
N LEU A 230 -17.13 4.90 -6.46
CA LEU A 230 -15.77 4.59 -6.92
C LEU A 230 -14.81 4.51 -5.74
N ALA A 231 -14.87 5.44 -4.77
CA ALA A 231 -14.00 5.40 -3.59
C ALA A 231 -14.15 4.08 -2.81
N ILE A 232 -15.38 3.64 -2.55
CA ILE A 232 -15.67 2.37 -1.89
C ILE A 232 -15.06 1.19 -2.67
N PHE A 233 -15.26 1.17 -3.99
CA PHE A 233 -14.67 0.15 -4.87
C PHE A 233 -13.15 0.13 -4.81
N LEU A 234 -12.49 1.29 -4.93
CA LEU A 234 -11.04 1.41 -4.90
C LEU A 234 -10.47 0.92 -3.57
N HIS A 235 -11.13 1.24 -2.45
CA HIS A 235 -10.73 0.78 -1.13
C HIS A 235 -10.84 -0.75 -0.97
N GLU A 236 -11.92 -1.37 -1.44
CA GLU A 236 -12.03 -2.83 -1.42
C GLU A 236 -10.98 -3.46 -2.36
N TYR A 237 -10.80 -2.91 -3.55
CA TYR A 237 -9.84 -3.40 -4.53
C TYR A 237 -8.41 -3.36 -3.99
N MET A 238 -8.00 -2.22 -3.43
CA MET A 238 -6.65 -2.03 -2.91
C MET A 238 -6.37 -2.90 -1.69
N LYS A 239 -7.35 -3.16 -0.82
CA LYS A 239 -7.20 -4.16 0.26
C LYS A 239 -6.86 -5.54 -0.29
N ASN A 240 -7.55 -5.96 -1.36
CA ASN A 240 -7.28 -7.26 -1.97
C ASN A 240 -5.94 -7.30 -2.71
N LYS A 241 -5.60 -6.23 -3.44
CA LYS A 241 -4.33 -6.11 -4.17
C LYS A 241 -3.16 -6.09 -3.20
N ASP A 242 -3.21 -5.28 -2.15
CA ASP A 242 -2.17 -5.21 -1.11
C ASP A 242 -1.89 -6.60 -0.53
N LYS A 243 -2.95 -7.34 -0.19
CA LYS A 243 -2.84 -8.70 0.32
C LYS A 243 -2.17 -9.65 -0.68
N THR A 244 -2.62 -9.61 -1.93
CA THR A 244 -2.09 -10.45 -3.01
C THR A 244 -0.60 -10.17 -3.26
N GLU A 245 -0.23 -8.90 -3.27
CA GLU A 245 1.14 -8.44 -3.46
C GLU A 245 2.04 -8.78 -2.28
N PHE A 246 1.53 -8.70 -1.05
CA PHE A 246 2.26 -9.13 0.14
C PHE A 246 2.61 -10.63 0.08
N ILE A 247 1.63 -11.49 -0.26
CA ILE A 247 1.88 -12.93 -0.41
C ILE A 247 2.87 -13.19 -1.55
N ARG A 248 2.71 -12.53 -2.71
CA ARG A 248 3.65 -12.63 -3.84
C ARG A 248 5.06 -12.20 -3.44
N TRP A 249 5.19 -11.15 -2.63
CA TRP A 249 6.46 -10.68 -2.10
C TRP A 249 7.10 -11.72 -1.17
N LEU A 250 6.35 -12.27 -0.20
CA LEU A 250 6.84 -13.35 0.68
C LEU A 250 7.32 -14.56 -0.13
N GLN A 251 6.57 -14.97 -1.15
CA GLN A 251 6.96 -16.05 -2.06
C GLN A 251 8.24 -15.72 -2.82
N THR A 252 8.39 -14.49 -3.31
CA THR A 252 9.58 -14.02 -4.01
C THR A 252 10.81 -14.04 -3.10
N VAL A 253 10.69 -13.54 -1.86
CA VAL A 253 11.76 -13.56 -0.85
C VAL A 253 12.15 -15.01 -0.53
N LYS A 254 11.17 -15.89 -0.31
CA LYS A 254 11.40 -17.31 -0.08
C LYS A 254 12.20 -17.93 -1.24
N SER A 255 11.75 -17.74 -2.48
CA SER A 255 12.45 -18.26 -3.67
C SER A 255 13.84 -17.67 -3.86
N HIS A 256 14.07 -16.43 -3.46
CA HIS A 256 15.41 -15.83 -3.50
C HIS A 256 16.36 -16.49 -2.51
N ILE A 257 15.89 -16.84 -1.30
CA ILE A 257 16.70 -17.51 -0.28
C ILE A 257 16.93 -19.00 -0.60
N GLU A 258 15.97 -19.65 -1.27
CA GLU A 258 16.11 -21.05 -1.73
C GLU A 258 17.12 -21.20 -2.87
N LYS A 259 17.33 -20.16 -3.68
CA LYS A 259 18.33 -20.16 -4.76
C LYS A 259 19.74 -20.09 -4.16
N LYS A 260 20.57 -21.07 -4.51
CA LYS A 260 22.01 -21.12 -4.18
C LYS A 260 22.83 -20.23 -5.10
#